data_AF-A0A511JFH4-F1
#
_entry.id   AF-A0A511JFH4-F1
#
_cell.length_a   1.000
_cell.length_b   1.000
_cell.length_c   1.000
_cell.angle_alpha   90.00
_cell.angle_beta   90.00
_cell.angle_gamma   90.00
#
_symmetry.space_group_name_H-M   'P 1'
#
loop_
_entity.id
_entity.type
_entity.pdbx_description
1 polymer ?
#
loop_
_entity_poly.entity_id
_entity_poly.type
_entity_poly.pdbx_seq_one_letter_code
_entity_poly.pdbx_strand_id
1 'polypeptide(L)'
;MVRMPGTRVTRTRVVAVVVTTLSLLLVGSGAAWAYWVATRTVTVTGAAATAPVPVITATCEPGLSFQNDPVVVSWPAIPLPPGATQVRYRATFVNSSGTALSFPTAGDTTATSVTVNATQLGPTADRTKVQTITVQAFYVFPGTTWTSAPSAPRTAQGQATFFGFVDMYC
;
A
#
# COMPACT_ATOMS: atom_id res chain seq x y z
N MET A 1 -83.90 -10.11 36.99
CA MET A 1 -82.44 -9.89 37.20
C MET A 1 -81.69 -10.57 36.07
N VAL A 2 -81.25 -9.82 35.05
CA VAL A 2 -80.58 -10.38 33.86
C VAL A 2 -79.08 -10.13 33.98
N ARG A 3 -78.30 -11.20 34.18
CA ARG A 3 -76.82 -11.17 34.09
C ARG A 3 -76.44 -11.04 32.62
N MET A 4 -75.87 -9.90 32.21
CA MET A 4 -75.24 -9.75 30.89
C MET A 4 -73.83 -10.38 30.90
N PRO A 5 -73.56 -11.47 30.16
CA PRO A 5 -72.24 -12.13 30.10
C PRO A 5 -71.42 -11.67 28.87
N GLY A 6 -71.53 -10.41 28.45
CA GLY A 6 -70.98 -9.96 27.15
C GLY A 6 -69.62 -9.26 27.20
N THR A 7 -69.23 -8.65 28.32
CA THR A 7 -68.13 -7.67 28.37
C THR A 7 -66.75 -8.26 28.68
N ARG A 8 -66.67 -9.45 29.31
CA ARG A 8 -65.36 -10.09 29.59
C ARG A 8 -64.76 -10.77 28.36
N VAL A 9 -65.58 -11.35 27.49
CA VAL A 9 -65.13 -12.11 26.30
C VAL A 9 -64.62 -11.19 25.19
N THR A 10 -65.20 -9.99 25.07
CA THR A 10 -64.72 -8.96 24.13
C THR A 10 -63.39 -8.37 24.57
N ARG A 11 -63.18 -8.11 25.87
CA ARG A 11 -61.90 -7.62 26.39
C ARG A 11 -60.75 -8.62 26.19
N THR A 12 -60.97 -9.91 26.42
CA THR A 12 -59.91 -10.93 26.22
C THR A 12 -59.54 -11.10 24.75
N ARG A 13 -60.50 -11.01 23.83
CA ARG A 13 -60.23 -11.06 22.38
C ARG A 13 -59.42 -9.85 21.90
N VAL A 14 -59.74 -8.64 22.38
CA VAL A 14 -58.99 -7.42 22.03
C VAL A 14 -57.56 -7.49 22.56
N VAL A 15 -57.36 -7.94 23.80
CA VAL A 15 -56.01 -8.11 24.37
C VAL A 15 -55.20 -9.15 23.60
N ALA A 16 -55.80 -10.27 23.19
CA ALA A 16 -55.12 -11.30 22.41
C ALA A 16 -54.67 -10.78 21.03
N VAL A 17 -55.51 -9.97 20.36
CA VAL A 17 -55.17 -9.36 19.07
C VAL A 17 -54.06 -8.31 19.23
N VAL A 18 -54.10 -7.50 20.28
CA VAL A 18 -53.06 -6.48 20.55
C VAL A 18 -51.72 -7.14 20.88
N VAL A 19 -51.71 -8.19 21.70
CA VAL A 19 -50.47 -8.91 22.05
C VAL A 19 -49.88 -9.62 20.83
N THR A 20 -50.69 -10.24 19.98
CA THR A 20 -50.20 -10.91 18.75
C THR A 20 -49.67 -9.90 17.74
N THR A 21 -50.33 -8.76 17.53
CA THR A 21 -49.82 -7.70 16.64
C THR A 21 -48.53 -7.05 17.16
N LEU A 22 -48.42 -6.79 18.46
CA LEU A 22 -47.16 -6.32 19.08
C LEU A 22 -46.04 -7.35 18.94
N SER A 23 -46.33 -8.64 19.12
CA SER A 23 -45.35 -9.72 18.96
C SER A 23 -44.86 -9.80 17.52
N LEU A 24 -45.76 -9.72 16.54
CA LEU A 24 -45.42 -9.70 15.11
C LEU A 24 -44.58 -8.47 14.74
N LEU A 25 -44.90 -7.30 15.30
CA LEU A 25 -44.13 -6.08 15.09
C LEU A 25 -42.72 -6.17 15.68
N LEU A 26 -42.58 -6.70 16.90
CA LEU A 26 -41.28 -6.88 17.56
C LEU A 26 -40.39 -7.90 16.84
N VAL A 27 -40.97 -9.02 16.38
CA VAL A 27 -40.23 -10.04 15.61
C VAL A 27 -39.86 -9.50 14.23
N GLY A 28 -40.77 -8.80 13.54
CA GLY A 28 -40.49 -8.22 12.23
C GLY A 28 -39.43 -7.11 12.25
N SER A 29 -39.43 -6.27 13.29
CA SER A 29 -38.43 -5.21 13.45
C SER A 29 -37.06 -5.74 13.87
N GLY A 30 -37.01 -6.78 14.72
CA GLY A 30 -35.77 -7.50 15.03
C GLY A 30 -35.16 -8.17 13.79
N ALA A 31 -35.99 -8.81 12.96
CA ALA A 31 -35.54 -9.43 11.70
C ALA A 31 -35.05 -8.39 10.69
N ALA A 32 -35.70 -7.22 10.60
CA ALA A 32 -35.27 -6.13 9.73
C ALA A 32 -33.92 -5.55 10.17
N TRP A 33 -33.71 -5.38 11.48
CA TRP A 33 -32.43 -4.90 12.02
C TRP A 33 -31.33 -5.95 11.83
N ALA A 34 -31.63 -7.23 12.06
CA ALA A 34 -30.71 -8.33 11.79
C ALA A 34 -30.33 -8.39 10.30
N TYR A 35 -31.29 -8.21 9.38
CA TYR A 35 -31.01 -8.14 7.95
C TYR A 35 -30.15 -6.92 7.59
N TRP A 36 -30.41 -5.76 8.19
CA TRP A 36 -29.60 -4.54 8.00
C TRP A 36 -28.17 -4.66 8.53
N VAL A 37 -27.99 -5.34 9.67
CA VAL A 37 -26.66 -5.62 10.23
C VAL A 37 -25.96 -6.70 9.41
N ALA A 38 -26.68 -7.75 8.99
CA ALA A 38 -26.14 -8.84 8.18
C ALA A 38 -25.71 -8.37 6.78
N THR A 39 -26.45 -7.46 6.15
CA THR A 39 -26.06 -6.85 4.86
C THR A 39 -24.87 -5.91 5.00
N ARG A 40 -24.60 -5.36 6.19
CA ARG A 40 -23.36 -4.60 6.46
C ARG A 40 -22.17 -5.51 6.80
N THR A 41 -22.41 -6.68 7.38
CA THR A 41 -21.40 -7.73 7.55
C THR A 41 -21.37 -8.65 6.33
N VAL A 42 -21.13 -8.09 5.15
CA VAL A 42 -20.48 -8.87 4.11
C VAL A 42 -19.05 -9.04 4.57
N THR A 43 -18.78 -10.12 5.30
CA THR A 43 -17.43 -10.62 5.46
C THR A 43 -17.00 -10.98 4.05
N VAL A 44 -16.29 -10.06 3.38
CA VAL A 44 -15.64 -10.33 2.11
C VAL A 44 -14.54 -11.33 2.43
N THR A 45 -14.89 -12.61 2.51
CA THR A 45 -13.97 -13.73 2.27
C THR A 45 -13.72 -13.82 0.77
N GLY A 46 -13.42 -12.68 0.14
CA GLY A 46 -12.62 -12.71 -1.06
C GLY A 46 -11.22 -13.02 -0.57
N ALA A 47 -10.60 -14.07 -1.09
CA ALA A 47 -9.15 -14.13 -1.10
C ALA A 47 -8.67 -12.73 -1.47
N ALA A 48 -7.88 -12.07 -0.60
CA ALA A 48 -7.33 -10.76 -0.91
C ALA A 48 -6.77 -10.88 -2.31
N ALA A 49 -7.38 -10.16 -3.27
CA ALA A 49 -7.04 -10.33 -4.67
C ALA A 49 -5.53 -10.24 -4.73
N THR A 50 -4.87 -11.29 -5.20
CA THR A 50 -3.42 -11.31 -5.36
C THR A 50 -3.13 -10.21 -6.36
N ALA A 51 -2.91 -8.99 -5.87
CA ALA A 51 -2.58 -7.86 -6.71
C ALA A 51 -1.35 -8.31 -7.49
N PRO A 52 -1.37 -8.19 -8.83
CA PRO A 52 -0.24 -8.59 -9.63
C PRO A 52 0.98 -7.86 -9.07
N VAL A 53 1.95 -8.64 -8.55
CA VAL A 53 3.15 -8.09 -7.96
C VAL A 53 3.82 -7.30 -9.08
N PRO A 54 4.00 -5.98 -8.92
CA PRO A 54 4.49 -5.17 -10.01
C PRO A 54 5.93 -5.57 -10.29
N VAL A 55 6.21 -5.95 -11.52
CA VAL A 55 7.59 -6.16 -11.99
C VAL A 55 8.14 -4.77 -12.29
N ILE A 56 9.06 -4.32 -11.45
CA ILE A 56 9.76 -3.05 -11.65
C ILE A 56 11.10 -3.29 -12.34
N THR A 57 11.31 -2.58 -13.43
CA THR A 57 12.59 -2.52 -14.13
C THR A 57 13.25 -1.17 -13.82
N ALA A 58 14.52 -1.20 -13.44
CA ALA A 58 15.29 0.01 -13.20
C ALA A 58 16.35 0.19 -14.30
N THR A 59 16.48 1.43 -14.75
CA THR A 59 17.57 1.93 -15.58
C THR A 59 18.48 2.80 -14.72
N CYS A 60 19.76 2.79 -15.06
CA CYS A 60 20.81 3.49 -14.35
C CYS A 60 21.63 4.22 -15.41
N GLU A 61 21.68 5.54 -15.32
CA GLU A 61 22.39 6.39 -16.27
C GLU A 61 23.32 7.35 -15.51
N PRO A 62 24.53 7.62 -16.02
CA PRO A 62 25.37 8.67 -15.49
C PRO A 62 24.72 10.04 -15.74
N GLY A 63 24.86 10.96 -14.78
CA GLY A 63 24.51 12.36 -14.93
C GLY A 63 25.48 13.07 -15.87
N LEU A 64 25.04 14.19 -16.47
CA LEU A 64 25.84 14.98 -17.42
C LEU A 64 26.24 16.34 -16.82
N SER A 65 26.99 16.34 -15.72
CA SER A 65 27.45 17.56 -15.04
C SER A 65 28.98 17.75 -15.03
N PHE A 66 29.76 16.80 -15.54
CA PHE A 66 31.23 16.81 -15.68
C PHE A 66 32.03 17.12 -14.39
N GLN A 67 31.38 17.17 -13.22
CA GLN A 67 32.01 17.41 -11.91
C GLN A 67 31.18 16.74 -10.80
N ASN A 68 31.63 15.56 -10.35
CA ASN A 68 30.92 14.73 -9.37
C ASN A 68 29.57 14.24 -9.90
N ASP A 69 29.61 13.69 -11.12
CA ASP A 69 28.39 13.30 -11.81
C ASP A 69 27.55 12.35 -10.98
N PRO A 70 26.27 12.68 -10.72
CA PRO A 70 25.38 11.79 -10.02
C PRO A 70 25.01 10.61 -10.90
N VAL A 71 24.46 9.56 -10.30
CA VAL A 71 23.71 8.56 -11.06
C VAL A 71 22.23 8.87 -10.97
N VAL A 72 21.57 8.83 -12.12
CA VAL A 72 20.12 8.92 -12.21
C VAL A 72 19.58 7.50 -12.34
N VAL A 73 18.88 7.06 -11.30
CA VAL A 73 18.14 5.79 -11.32
C VAL A 73 16.71 6.10 -11.70
N SER A 74 16.20 5.48 -12.75
CA SER A 74 14.85 5.71 -13.27
C SER A 74 14.11 4.39 -13.48
N TRP A 75 12.78 4.45 -13.47
CA TRP A 75 11.89 3.30 -13.65
C TRP A 75 10.57 3.74 -14.30
N PRO A 76 9.86 2.85 -14.99
CA PRO A 76 8.56 3.20 -15.56
C PRO A 76 7.52 3.43 -14.47
N ALA A 77 6.58 4.34 -14.74
CA ALA A 77 5.41 4.52 -13.90
C ALA A 77 4.59 3.22 -13.91
N ILE A 78 4.18 2.78 -12.72
CA ILE A 78 3.41 1.55 -12.55
C ILE A 78 1.94 1.96 -12.38
N PRO A 79 1.01 1.37 -13.15
CA PRO A 79 -0.39 1.72 -13.05
C PRO A 79 -0.94 1.37 -11.66
N LEU A 80 -1.82 2.23 -11.15
CA LEU A 80 -2.46 2.04 -9.86
C LEU A 80 -3.50 0.90 -9.96
N PRO A 81 -3.37 -0.20 -9.19
CA PRO A 81 -4.39 -1.23 -9.17
C PRO A 81 -5.65 -0.75 -8.45
N PRO A 82 -6.83 -1.35 -8.71
CA PRO A 82 -8.05 -1.01 -8.02
C PRO A 82 -7.92 -1.13 -6.50
N GLY A 83 -8.37 -0.10 -5.78
CA GLY A 83 -8.33 -0.05 -4.32
C GLY A 83 -7.01 0.46 -3.72
N ALA A 84 -5.93 0.56 -4.50
CA ALA A 84 -4.75 1.29 -4.06
C ALA A 84 -5.00 2.80 -4.11
N THR A 85 -4.38 3.54 -3.20
CA THR A 85 -4.44 5.00 -3.14
C THR A 85 -3.20 5.65 -3.76
N GLN A 86 -2.05 4.97 -3.71
CA GLN A 86 -0.79 5.50 -4.21
C GLN A 86 0.21 4.37 -4.54
N VAL A 87 1.08 4.62 -5.53
CA VAL A 87 2.30 3.86 -5.74
C VAL A 87 3.46 4.68 -5.20
N ARG A 88 4.29 4.04 -4.38
CA ARG A 88 5.55 4.62 -3.90
C ARG A 88 6.72 3.75 -4.31
N TYR A 89 7.91 4.32 -4.30
CA TYR A 89 9.12 3.71 -4.78
C TYR A 89 10.28 3.98 -3.82
N ARG A 90 11.20 3.02 -3.75
CA ARG A 90 12.46 3.16 -3.01
C ARG A 90 13.59 2.54 -3.82
N ALA A 91 14.64 3.30 -4.06
CA ALA A 91 15.90 2.76 -4.58
C ALA A 91 16.80 2.39 -3.40
N THR A 92 17.49 1.25 -3.47
CA THR A 92 18.43 0.78 -2.45
C THR A 92 19.77 0.52 -3.10
N PHE A 93 20.81 1.15 -2.54
CA PHE A 93 22.21 0.99 -2.91
C PHE A 93 22.88 0.14 -1.86
N VAL A 94 23.44 -1.00 -2.26
CA VAL A 94 24.25 -1.86 -1.39
C VAL A 94 25.70 -1.66 -1.78
N ASN A 95 26.49 -1.12 -0.87
CA ASN A 95 27.92 -0.94 -1.11
C ASN A 95 28.66 -2.30 -1.03
N SER A 96 29.93 -2.29 -1.42
CA SER A 96 30.77 -3.50 -1.39
C SER A 96 30.96 -4.13 0.00
N SER A 97 30.72 -3.38 1.09
CA SER A 97 30.77 -3.88 2.46
C SER A 97 29.43 -4.46 2.95
N GLY A 98 28.39 -4.44 2.10
CA GLY A 98 27.06 -4.96 2.41
C GLY A 98 26.13 -3.96 3.12
N THR A 99 26.57 -2.72 3.33
CA THR A 99 25.74 -1.65 3.90
C THR A 99 24.74 -1.17 2.85
N ALA A 100 23.46 -1.14 3.24
CA ALA A 100 22.37 -0.66 2.39
C ALA A 100 22.01 0.79 2.70
N LEU A 101 21.87 1.61 1.65
CA LEU A 101 21.43 2.99 1.69
C LEU A 101 20.19 3.15 0.81
N SER A 102 19.10 3.69 1.36
CA SER A 102 17.86 3.87 0.64
C SER A 102 17.65 5.32 0.20
N PHE A 103 17.11 5.50 -1.01
CA PHE A 103 16.82 6.79 -1.61
C PHE A 103 15.37 6.89 -2.11
N PRO A 104 14.71 8.05 -1.90
CA PRO A 104 15.22 9.18 -1.12
C PRO A 104 15.35 8.86 0.39
N THR A 105 16.23 9.58 1.09
CA THR A 105 16.52 9.32 2.52
C THR A 105 15.30 9.57 3.41
N ALA A 106 14.36 10.40 2.96
CA ALA A 106 13.10 10.71 3.65
C ALA A 106 12.04 9.59 3.56
N GLY A 107 12.36 8.43 2.95
CA GLY A 107 11.45 7.30 2.81
C GLY A 107 11.09 7.01 1.35
N ASP A 108 9.85 6.62 1.10
CA ASP A 108 9.39 6.27 -0.25
C ASP A 108 8.93 7.50 -1.04
N THR A 109 9.13 7.49 -2.36
CA THR A 109 8.76 8.60 -3.26
C THR A 109 7.72 8.17 -4.29
N THR A 110 6.96 9.11 -4.84
CA THR A 110 6.14 8.87 -6.05
C THR A 110 6.86 9.22 -7.34
N ALA A 111 8.05 9.82 -7.26
CA ALA A 111 8.86 10.11 -8.43
C ALA A 111 9.29 8.81 -9.11
N THR A 112 9.38 8.84 -10.44
CA THR A 112 9.86 7.72 -11.27
C THR A 112 11.36 7.77 -11.53
N SER A 113 12.05 8.69 -10.86
CA SER A 113 13.50 8.80 -10.88
C SER A 113 14.03 9.36 -9.58
N VAL A 114 15.27 9.00 -9.27
CA VAL A 114 16.04 9.53 -8.15
C VAL A 114 17.47 9.78 -8.61
N THR A 115 17.96 10.97 -8.34
CA THR A 115 19.35 11.36 -8.55
C THR A 115 20.13 11.09 -7.26
N VAL A 116 21.23 10.35 -7.37
CA VAL A 116 22.09 10.01 -6.23
C VAL A 116 23.51 10.50 -6.51
N ASN A 117 23.98 11.41 -5.67
CA ASN A 117 25.34 11.92 -5.75
C ASN A 117 26.31 10.93 -5.11
N ALA A 118 27.54 10.83 -5.64
CA ALA A 118 28.59 9.99 -5.06
C ALA A 118 28.78 10.23 -3.55
N THR A 119 28.64 11.48 -3.10
CA THR A 119 28.82 11.88 -1.70
C THR A 119 27.81 11.24 -0.74
N GLN A 120 26.66 10.82 -1.23
CA GLN A 120 25.59 10.21 -0.44
C GLN A 120 25.78 8.70 -0.23
N LEU A 121 26.72 8.08 -0.94
CA LEU A 121 26.93 6.62 -0.96
C LEU A 121 27.94 6.12 0.09
N GLY A 122 28.27 6.96 1.08
CA GLY A 122 29.21 6.63 2.16
C GLY A 122 30.61 7.25 1.97
N PRO A 123 31.67 6.69 2.59
CA PRO A 123 33.02 7.22 2.52
C PRO A 123 33.65 7.03 1.13
N THR A 124 34.66 7.84 0.79
CA THR A 124 35.29 7.84 -0.55
C THR A 124 35.73 6.47 -1.05
N ALA A 125 36.25 5.61 -0.17
CA ALA A 125 36.69 4.26 -0.51
C ALA A 125 35.55 3.32 -0.96
N ASP A 126 34.32 3.58 -0.54
CA ASP A 126 33.14 2.80 -0.95
C ASP A 126 32.48 3.36 -2.21
N ARG A 127 32.66 4.66 -2.47
CA ARG A 127 32.16 5.32 -3.70
C ARG A 127 32.85 4.78 -4.94
N THR A 128 34.14 4.46 -4.84
CA THR A 128 34.94 3.98 -5.98
C THR A 128 34.82 2.48 -6.24
N LYS A 129 34.04 1.77 -5.44
CA LYS A 129 33.77 0.35 -5.60
C LYS A 129 32.41 0.14 -6.25
N VAL A 130 32.24 -1.03 -6.86
CA VAL A 130 30.95 -1.42 -7.43
C VAL A 130 29.90 -1.48 -6.32
N GLN A 131 28.78 -0.82 -6.57
CA GLN A 131 27.60 -0.79 -5.73
C GLN A 131 26.44 -1.42 -6.47
N THR A 132 25.62 -2.17 -5.76
CA THR A 132 24.42 -2.80 -6.34
C THR A 132 23.21 -1.94 -6.06
N ILE A 133 22.47 -1.60 -7.12
CA ILE A 133 21.24 -0.82 -7.07
C ILE A 133 20.06 -1.74 -7.33
N THR A 134 19.07 -1.67 -6.46
CA THR A 134 17.76 -2.30 -6.68
C THR A 134 16.66 -1.29 -6.41
N VAL A 135 15.52 -1.41 -7.09
CA VAL A 135 14.34 -0.57 -6.85
C VAL A 135 13.18 -1.46 -6.43
N GLN A 136 12.42 -1.00 -5.45
CA GLN A 136 11.17 -1.62 -5.02
C GLN A 136 10.01 -0.66 -5.20
N ALA A 137 8.85 -1.20 -5.54
CA ALA A 137 7.59 -0.49 -5.59
C ALA A 137 6.68 -0.93 -4.44
N PHE A 138 5.88 0.00 -3.95
CA PHE A 138 4.95 -0.19 -2.85
C PHE A 138 3.57 0.31 -3.28
N TYR A 139 2.57 -0.58 -3.25
CA TYR A 139 1.18 -0.16 -3.38
C TYR A 139 0.62 0.13 -1.99
N VAL A 140 0.16 1.36 -1.81
CA VAL A 140 -0.50 1.78 -0.57
C VAL A 140 -1.99 1.54 -0.72
N PHE A 141 -2.56 0.75 0.17
CA PHE A 141 -4.00 0.52 0.30
C PHE A 141 -4.49 1.10 1.63
N PRO A 142 -5.79 1.35 1.80
CA PRO A 142 -6.34 1.68 3.11
C PRO A 142 -6.04 0.55 4.11
N GLY A 143 -5.21 0.83 5.12
CA GLY A 143 -4.89 -0.13 6.19
C GLY A 143 -3.82 -1.18 5.85
N THR A 144 -3.25 -1.20 4.64
CA THR A 144 -2.15 -2.14 4.30
C THR A 144 -1.22 -1.59 3.21
N THR A 145 -0.04 -2.16 3.08
CA THR A 145 0.92 -1.83 2.02
C THR A 145 1.49 -3.11 1.43
N TRP A 146 1.47 -3.20 0.10
CA TRP A 146 2.01 -4.34 -0.62
C TRP A 146 3.36 -3.94 -1.21
N THR A 147 4.34 -4.82 -1.06
CA THR A 147 5.72 -4.56 -1.51
C THR A 147 6.06 -5.48 -2.68
N SER A 148 6.66 -4.93 -3.72
CA SER A 148 7.15 -5.70 -4.86
C SER A 148 8.43 -6.46 -4.52
N ALA A 149 8.74 -7.48 -5.32
CA ALA A 149 10.11 -7.96 -5.40
C ALA A 149 11.03 -6.81 -5.86
N PRO A 150 12.30 -6.78 -5.40
CA PRO A 150 13.28 -5.85 -5.94
C PRO A 150 13.47 -6.06 -7.44
N SER A 151 13.79 -4.97 -8.15
CA SER A 151 14.22 -5.04 -9.55
C SER A 151 15.45 -5.95 -9.71
N ALA A 152 15.71 -6.36 -10.95
CA ALA A 152 17.03 -6.91 -11.28
C ALA A 152 18.13 -5.93 -10.84
N PRO A 153 19.25 -6.43 -10.31
CA PRO A 153 20.32 -5.59 -9.82
C PRO A 153 20.96 -4.81 -10.98
N ARG A 154 21.20 -3.52 -10.74
CA ARG A 154 22.08 -2.68 -11.55
C ARG A 154 23.34 -2.39 -10.76
N THR A 155 24.41 -2.03 -11.46
CA THR A 155 25.67 -1.66 -10.83
C THR A 155 25.93 -0.19 -11.06
N ALA A 156 26.48 0.47 -10.05
CA ALA A 156 27.09 1.78 -10.23
C ALA A 156 28.44 1.83 -9.53
N GLN A 157 29.36 2.63 -10.06
CA GLN A 157 30.70 2.80 -9.50
C GLN A 157 31.18 4.22 -9.75
N GLY A 158 31.72 4.86 -8.71
CA GLY A 158 32.45 6.11 -8.86
C GLY A 158 33.84 5.88 -9.44
N GLN A 159 34.27 6.72 -10.35
CA GLN A 159 35.66 6.79 -10.77
C GLN A 159 36.26 8.11 -10.31
N ALA A 160 37.37 8.03 -9.57
CA ALA A 160 38.12 9.22 -9.20
C ALA A 160 38.84 9.76 -10.44
N THR A 161 38.63 11.03 -10.73
CA THR A 161 39.35 11.75 -11.78
C THR A 161 40.70 12.23 -11.27
N PHE A 162 41.59 12.62 -12.19
CA PHE A 162 42.89 13.22 -11.85
C PHE A 162 42.75 14.50 -10.99
N PHE A 163 41.62 15.21 -11.13
CA PHE A 163 41.33 16.44 -10.38
C PHE A 163 40.65 16.20 -9.02
N GLY A 164 40.48 14.95 -8.61
CA GLY A 164 39.92 14.58 -7.30
C GLY A 164 38.39 14.58 -7.22
N PHE A 165 37.69 14.79 -8.33
CA PHE A 165 36.24 14.59 -8.41
C PHE A 165 35.91 13.10 -8.60
N VAL A 166 34.73 12.68 -8.16
CA VAL A 166 34.25 11.30 -8.33
C VAL A 166 33.02 11.29 -9.23
N ASP A 167 33.18 10.84 -10.46
CA ASP A 167 32.09 10.72 -11.42
C ASP A 167 31.48 9.33 -11.33
N MET A 168 30.16 9.27 -11.18
CA MET A 168 29.45 7.99 -11.07
C MET A 168 29.10 7.44 -12.44
N TYR A 169 29.40 6.15 -12.62
CA TYR A 169 29.05 5.38 -13.81
C TYR A 169 28.07 4.27 -13.46
N CYS A 170 27.22 3.94 -14.42
CA CYS A 170 26.49 2.69 -14.53
C CYS A 170 27.02 1.96 -15.78
#